data_AF-A0A1G3U9D7-F1
#
_entry.id   AF-A0A1G3U9D7-F1
#
_cell.length_a   1.000
_cell.length_b   1.000
_cell.length_c   1.000
_cell.angle_alpha   90.00
_cell.angle_beta   90.00
_cell.angle_gamma   90.00
#
_symmetry.space_group_name_H-M   'P 1'
#
loop_
_entity.id
_entity.type
_entity.pdbx_description
1 polymer ?
#
loop_
_entity_poly.entity_id
_entity_poly.type
_entity_poly.pdbx_seq_one_letter_code
_entity_poly.pdbx_strand_id
1 'polypeptide(L)'
;PTSKMALLQEKRAQNIGVLECEELCGCDVLVDAIIGTGFNGELSDEMSILIDEMNSLDALKIACDIPSAFTFRADVTLTMGALKKSLYLDEVKDVVGKIEVVSLGVEREIYEKESSWNLLDLEDLKLPTRLKKDSHKGSYGHLALASGEKSGASIISALCALRFGSGLVTLVGFEKIEIPHTLMYSHEVPKNATALALGMGLGVEFSELELAKFLDNTLALIADADIFYMPAVLEILKRENVVITPHPKEFTSLLKITKIADISVDELQKERFKYAEIFCAKFPNVVLLLKGANVIIGKNSNFFINPHGSAALAKGGSGDVLSGLVGSLLAQGYSALDATIHGSLTHVKLALNYKGNDFSLTPDDLINEISKL
;
A
#
# COMPACT_ATOMS: atom_id res chain seq x y z
N PRO A 1 5.66 29.12 27.54
CA PRO A 1 4.46 28.21 27.58
C PRO A 1 3.18 28.94 28.03
N THR A 2 2.01 28.61 27.48
CA THR A 2 0.74 29.32 27.77
C THR A 2 -0.23 28.55 28.68
N SER A 3 -0.09 27.22 28.81
CA SER A 3 -0.99 26.39 29.64
C SER A 3 -0.51 26.30 31.09
N LYS A 4 -1.46 26.21 32.04
CA LYS A 4 -1.15 26.04 33.47
C LYS A 4 -0.28 24.82 33.75
N MET A 5 -0.51 23.73 33.01
CA MET A 5 0.29 22.50 33.13
C MET A 5 1.72 22.71 32.63
N ALA A 6 1.90 23.39 31.50
CA ALA A 6 3.24 23.65 30.97
C ALA A 6 4.07 24.56 31.89
N LEU A 7 3.47 25.62 32.43
CA LEU A 7 4.12 26.48 33.44
C LEU A 7 4.52 25.70 34.70
N LEU A 8 3.70 24.74 35.13
CA LEU A 8 4.04 23.86 36.25
C LEU A 8 5.23 22.94 35.92
N GLN A 9 5.31 22.40 34.70
CA GLN A 9 6.42 21.55 34.28
C GLN A 9 7.71 22.34 34.10
N GLU A 10 7.64 23.56 33.57
CA GLU A 10 8.77 24.49 33.48
C GLU A 10 9.35 24.79 34.88
N LYS A 11 8.49 25.14 35.84
CA LYS A 11 8.93 25.34 37.24
C LYS A 11 9.57 24.08 37.84
N ARG A 12 9.07 22.88 37.49
CA ARG A 12 9.67 21.61 37.94
C ARG A 12 11.05 21.39 37.31
N ALA A 13 11.20 21.64 36.02
CA ALA A 13 12.47 21.54 35.29
C ALA A 13 13.53 22.49 35.90
N GLN A 14 13.15 23.74 36.18
CA GLN A 14 14.04 24.71 36.83
C GLN A 14 14.45 24.26 38.24
N ASN A 15 13.51 23.72 39.03
CA ASN A 15 13.80 23.25 40.39
C ASN A 15 14.74 22.04 40.43
N ILE A 16 14.79 21.22 39.39
CA ILE A 16 15.73 20.08 39.29
C ILE A 16 17.03 20.45 38.57
N GLY A 17 17.20 21.72 38.19
CA GLY A 17 18.43 22.23 37.56
C GLY A 17 18.58 21.87 36.09
N VAL A 18 17.48 21.73 35.33
CA VAL A 18 17.56 21.68 33.87
C VAL A 18 18.18 22.98 33.37
N LEU A 19 19.26 22.87 32.59
CA LEU A 19 19.93 24.02 31.99
C LEU A 19 19.14 24.51 30.78
N GLU A 20 18.95 25.82 30.71
CA GLU A 20 18.39 26.50 29.54
C GLU A 20 19.56 27.06 28.72
N CYS A 21 19.57 26.80 27.41
CA CYS A 21 20.58 27.29 26.48
C CYS A 21 19.88 28.05 25.34
N GLU A 22 20.47 29.16 24.92
CA GLU A 22 19.98 29.93 23.75
C GLU A 22 20.62 29.47 22.44
N GLU A 23 21.76 28.77 22.51
CA GLU A 23 22.48 28.25 21.35
C GLU A 23 22.44 26.71 21.34
N LEU A 24 22.28 26.16 20.14
CA LEU A 24 22.30 24.72 19.92
C LEU A 24 23.73 24.19 20.15
N CYS A 25 23.88 23.35 21.17
CA CYS A 25 25.15 22.74 21.54
C CYS A 25 25.23 21.29 21.04
N GLY A 26 26.44 20.77 20.88
CA GLY A 26 26.64 19.33 20.63
C GLY A 26 26.05 18.48 21.75
N CYS A 27 25.34 17.41 21.38
CA CYS A 27 24.67 16.50 22.30
C CYS A 27 24.67 15.07 21.76
N ASP A 28 24.53 14.08 22.64
CA ASP A 28 24.38 12.67 22.23
C ASP A 28 22.93 12.34 21.83
N VAL A 29 21.95 13.03 22.41
CA VAL A 29 20.52 12.83 22.19
C VAL A 29 19.84 14.19 22.04
N LEU A 30 19.09 14.34 20.94
CA LEU A 30 18.29 15.52 20.63
C LEU A 30 16.82 15.15 20.65
N VAL A 31 16.02 15.87 21.44
CA VAL A 31 14.57 15.66 21.55
C VAL A 31 13.84 16.84 20.93
N ASP A 32 13.18 16.61 19.80
CA ASP A 32 12.27 17.54 19.19
C ASP A 32 10.92 17.53 19.92
N ALA A 33 10.64 18.64 20.59
CA ALA A 33 9.36 18.93 21.24
C ALA A 33 8.88 20.36 20.92
N ILE A 34 9.25 20.86 19.73
CA ILE A 34 8.98 22.25 19.33
C ILE A 34 7.51 22.38 18.91
N ILE A 35 7.08 21.55 17.96
CA ILE A 35 5.76 21.61 17.33
C ILE A 35 5.12 20.21 17.33
N GLY A 36 3.92 20.12 17.90
CA GLY A 36 3.06 18.95 17.81
C GLY A 36 1.90 19.11 16.82
N THR A 37 0.85 18.30 16.97
CA THR A 37 -0.31 18.27 16.06
C THR A 37 -1.14 19.57 15.98
N GLY A 38 -0.89 20.54 16.86
CA GLY A 38 -1.64 21.80 16.92
C GLY A 38 -1.18 22.87 15.92
N PHE A 39 -0.05 22.65 15.23
CA PHE A 39 0.50 23.62 14.30
C PHE A 39 -0.26 23.64 12.97
N ASN A 40 -0.52 24.85 12.48
CA ASN A 40 -1.13 25.11 11.19
C ASN A 40 -0.39 26.27 10.53
N GLY A 41 0.09 26.08 9.31
CA GLY A 41 0.78 27.11 8.54
C GLY A 41 2.20 26.74 8.15
N GLU A 42 2.98 27.76 7.80
CA GLU A 42 4.39 27.64 7.41
C GLU A 42 5.28 27.95 8.61
N LEU A 43 6.44 27.29 8.67
CA LEU A 43 7.45 27.61 9.67
C LEU A 43 7.99 29.02 9.43
N SER A 44 8.34 29.74 10.50
CA SER A 44 9.16 30.95 10.35
C SER A 44 10.54 30.59 9.82
N ASP A 45 11.22 31.55 9.20
CA ASP A 45 12.60 31.38 8.72
C ASP A 45 13.53 30.96 9.87
N GLU A 46 13.38 31.61 11.04
CA GLU A 46 14.14 31.29 12.26
C GLU A 46 13.95 29.83 12.70
N MET A 47 12.72 29.33 12.67
CA MET A 47 12.42 27.94 13.07
C MET A 47 12.94 26.94 12.04
N SER A 48 12.87 27.28 10.75
CA SER A 48 13.40 26.44 9.68
C SER A 48 14.92 26.30 9.79
N ILE A 49 15.63 27.41 10.04
CA ILE A 49 17.08 27.41 10.28
C ILE A 49 17.43 26.54 11.49
N LEU A 50 16.70 26.70 12.60
CA LEU A 50 16.94 25.90 13.81
C LEU A 50 16.76 24.40 13.54
N ILE A 51 15.69 24.01 12.83
CA ILE A 51 15.45 22.59 12.51
C ILE A 51 16.55 22.05 11.57
N ASP A 52 17.03 22.84 10.63
CA ASP A 52 18.14 22.45 9.75
C ASP A 52 19.45 22.25 10.55
N GLU A 53 19.74 23.14 11.50
CA GLU A 53 20.87 22.98 12.43
C GLU A 53 20.73 21.72 13.28
N MET A 54 19.54 21.49 13.86
CA MET A 54 19.19 20.28 14.61
C MET A 54 19.38 19.00 13.78
N ASN A 55 18.96 19.02 12.52
CA ASN A 55 19.10 17.89 11.59
C ASN A 55 20.58 17.58 11.28
N SER A 56 21.46 18.59 11.32
CA SER A 56 22.89 18.47 11.03
C SER A 56 23.71 17.87 12.18
N LEU A 57 23.16 17.81 13.41
CA LEU A 57 23.84 17.24 14.55
C LEU A 57 24.01 15.73 14.43
N ASP A 58 25.18 15.24 14.83
CA ASP A 58 25.46 13.80 15.00
C ASP A 58 24.97 13.36 16.39
N ALA A 59 23.65 13.23 16.52
CA ALA A 59 22.94 12.89 17.75
C ALA A 59 21.80 11.92 17.43
N LEU A 60 21.40 11.11 18.41
CA LEU A 60 20.15 10.34 18.34
C LEU A 60 18.97 11.32 18.37
N LYS A 61 18.17 11.35 17.30
CA LYS A 61 17.05 12.30 17.12
C LYS A 61 15.73 11.65 17.48
N ILE A 62 15.06 12.19 18.48
CA ILE A 62 13.76 11.72 18.97
C ILE A 62 12.71 12.80 18.74
N ALA A 63 11.66 12.50 17.99
CA ALA A 63 10.50 13.38 17.86
C ALA A 63 9.43 13.05 18.90
N CYS A 64 8.93 14.08 19.58
CA CYS A 64 7.82 14.00 20.52
C CYS A 64 6.49 14.20 19.78
N ASP A 65 5.64 13.18 19.82
CA ASP A 65 4.34 13.11 19.16
C ASP A 65 4.36 12.99 17.64
N ILE A 66 4.91 14.00 16.96
CA ILE A 66 5.19 14.06 15.52
C ILE A 66 6.50 14.85 15.30
N PRO A 67 7.29 14.57 14.26
CA PRO A 67 8.41 15.44 13.91
C PRO A 67 7.91 16.84 13.55
N SER A 68 8.53 17.87 14.10
CA SER A 68 8.15 19.26 13.93
C SER A 68 8.04 19.61 12.44
N ALA A 69 6.81 19.97 12.04
CA ALA A 69 6.40 20.26 10.67
C ALA A 69 6.80 19.22 9.61
N PHE A 70 7.13 17.98 10.01
CA PHE A 70 7.74 16.96 9.14
C PHE A 70 9.04 17.40 8.44
N THR A 71 9.72 18.41 8.97
CA THR A 71 11.05 18.84 8.49
C THR A 71 12.16 18.36 9.42
N PHE A 72 11.85 18.12 10.69
CA PHE A 72 12.76 17.44 11.61
C PHE A 72 12.90 15.95 11.23
N ARG A 73 14.14 15.46 11.13
CA ARG A 73 14.46 14.09 10.74
C ARG A 73 14.75 13.26 11.99
N ALA A 74 13.75 12.52 12.45
CA ALA A 74 13.86 11.68 13.63
C ALA A 74 14.41 10.29 13.29
N ASP A 75 15.22 9.74 14.17
CA ASP A 75 15.52 8.31 14.21
C ASP A 75 14.35 7.53 14.82
N VAL A 76 13.68 8.13 15.82
CA VAL A 76 12.51 7.58 16.51
C VAL A 76 11.46 8.66 16.74
N THR A 77 10.21 8.40 16.37
CA THR A 77 9.05 9.22 16.75
C THR A 77 8.25 8.54 17.85
N LEU A 78 8.20 9.17 19.02
CA LEU A 78 7.41 8.72 20.16
C LEU A 78 6.03 9.36 20.13
N THR A 79 5.07 8.67 19.53
CA THR A 79 3.72 9.21 19.32
C THR A 79 2.81 8.97 20.53
N MET A 80 2.13 10.01 20.99
CA MET A 80 1.45 9.98 22.29
C MET A 80 0.05 9.36 22.21
N GLY A 81 -0.22 8.32 23.01
CA GLY A 81 -1.53 7.70 23.19
C GLY A 81 -1.96 6.76 22.06
N ALA A 82 -1.94 7.23 20.81
CA ALA A 82 -2.30 6.45 19.63
C ALA A 82 -1.50 6.90 18.40
N LEU A 83 -1.51 6.07 17.35
CA LEU A 83 -0.94 6.39 16.06
C LEU A 83 -1.71 7.52 15.37
N LYS A 84 -1.00 8.35 14.58
CA LYS A 84 -1.60 9.42 13.77
C LYS A 84 -1.42 9.12 12.29
N LYS A 85 -2.49 9.31 11.51
CA LYS A 85 -2.49 9.07 10.05
C LYS A 85 -1.38 9.85 9.33
N SER A 86 -1.08 11.06 9.80
CA SER A 86 -0.06 11.93 9.21
C SER A 86 1.35 11.33 9.26
N LEU A 87 1.66 10.44 10.21
CA LEU A 87 2.94 9.72 10.29
C LEU A 87 3.14 8.69 9.17
N TYR A 88 2.08 8.40 8.40
CA TYR A 88 2.08 7.39 7.35
C TYR A 88 1.85 7.96 5.95
N LEU A 89 2.01 9.28 5.76
CA LEU A 89 2.14 9.84 4.42
C LEU A 89 3.45 9.34 3.78
N ASP A 90 3.44 9.13 2.46
CA ASP A 90 4.64 8.67 1.75
C ASP A 90 5.80 9.66 1.88
N GLU A 91 5.51 10.96 1.78
CA GLU A 91 6.52 12.04 1.83
C GLU A 91 7.22 12.15 3.18
N VAL A 92 6.60 11.67 4.26
CA VAL A 92 7.17 11.76 5.61
C VAL A 92 7.92 10.49 6.03
N LYS A 93 7.92 9.45 5.21
CA LYS A 93 8.49 8.14 5.57
C LYS A 93 9.99 8.23 5.91
N ASP A 94 10.71 9.13 5.25
CA ASP A 94 12.15 9.36 5.45
C ASP A 94 12.47 10.31 6.61
N VAL A 95 11.47 10.89 7.29
CA VAL A 95 11.66 11.85 8.39
C VAL A 95 11.12 11.36 9.74
N VAL A 96 10.16 10.42 9.75
CA VAL A 96 9.51 9.96 10.99
C VAL A 96 10.30 8.89 11.74
N GLY A 97 11.27 8.23 11.10
CA GLY A 97 12.04 7.15 11.71
C GLY A 97 11.17 5.99 12.22
N LYS A 98 11.60 5.33 13.30
CA LYS A 98 10.81 4.29 13.97
C LYS A 98 9.68 4.92 14.77
N ILE A 99 8.43 4.55 14.52
CA ILE A 99 7.27 5.05 15.26
C ILE A 99 6.98 4.13 16.44
N GLU A 100 6.91 4.68 17.65
CA GLU A 100 6.49 3.95 18.86
C GLU A 100 5.36 4.70 19.57
N VAL A 101 4.33 3.96 20.01
CA VAL A 101 3.21 4.54 20.77
C VAL A 101 3.56 4.57 22.26
N VAL A 102 3.56 5.78 22.83
CA VAL A 102 3.78 5.98 24.28
C VAL A 102 2.43 6.04 25.00
N SER A 103 2.24 5.19 26.01
CA SER A 103 1.04 5.21 26.85
C SER A 103 0.95 6.50 27.67
N LEU A 104 -0.27 7.04 27.77
CA LEU A 104 -0.58 8.23 28.57
C LEU A 104 -1.01 7.88 30.01
N GLY A 105 -0.67 6.68 30.49
CA GLY A 105 -1.01 6.22 31.85
C GLY A 105 -2.41 5.62 31.97
N VAL A 106 -3.05 5.29 30.85
CA VAL A 106 -4.33 4.55 30.76
C VAL A 106 -4.17 3.38 29.80
N GLU A 107 -5.00 2.35 29.97
CA GLU A 107 -5.04 1.20 29.06
C GLU A 107 -5.46 1.62 27.64
N ARG A 108 -4.86 0.98 26.62
CA ARG A 108 -5.13 1.32 25.21
C ARG A 108 -6.60 1.15 24.85
N GLU A 109 -7.24 0.08 25.33
CA GLU A 109 -8.67 -0.19 25.11
C GLU A 109 -9.60 0.93 25.62
N ILE A 110 -9.15 1.72 26.60
CA ILE A 110 -9.90 2.87 27.14
C ILE A 110 -9.61 4.15 26.34
N TYR A 111 -8.35 4.34 25.94
CA TYR A 111 -7.92 5.53 25.21
C TYR A 111 -8.37 5.51 23.74
N GLU A 112 -8.22 4.35 23.09
CA GLU A 112 -8.52 4.14 21.69
C GLU A 112 -10.03 4.00 21.47
N LYS A 113 -10.48 4.51 20.32
CA LYS A 113 -11.88 4.41 19.89
C LYS A 113 -11.93 3.70 18.55
N GLU A 114 -13.13 3.28 18.18
CA GLU A 114 -13.36 2.74 16.85
C GLU A 114 -12.91 3.75 15.78
N SER A 115 -12.11 3.26 14.85
CA SER A 115 -11.51 4.02 13.76
C SER A 115 -11.84 3.32 12.44
N SER A 116 -12.16 4.11 11.42
CA SER A 116 -12.24 3.62 10.04
C SER A 116 -10.89 3.26 9.45
N TRP A 117 -9.79 3.66 10.10
CA TRP A 117 -8.42 3.46 9.67
C TRP A 117 -7.68 2.51 10.60
N ASN A 118 -7.04 1.51 10.00
CA ASN A 118 -6.25 0.49 10.68
C ASN A 118 -4.82 0.48 10.11
N LEU A 119 -3.83 0.18 10.95
CA LEU A 119 -2.47 -0.09 10.51
C LEU A 119 -2.28 -1.60 10.47
N LEU A 120 -1.81 -2.13 9.35
CA LEU A 120 -1.49 -3.54 9.21
C LEU A 120 -0.07 -3.82 9.73
N ASP A 121 0.10 -5.01 10.31
CA ASP A 121 1.39 -5.60 10.63
C ASP A 121 1.60 -6.90 9.83
N LEU A 122 2.84 -7.38 9.75
CA LEU A 122 3.17 -8.69 9.19
C LEU A 122 2.50 -9.84 9.94
N GLU A 123 2.16 -9.64 11.22
CA GLU A 123 1.42 -10.62 12.04
C GLU A 123 -0.04 -10.81 11.59
N ASP A 124 -0.61 -9.83 10.87
CA ASP A 124 -1.96 -9.94 10.29
C ASP A 124 -2.00 -10.85 9.05
N LEU A 125 -0.83 -11.24 8.53
CA LEU A 125 -0.73 -12.07 7.33
C LEU A 125 -1.30 -13.47 7.56
N LYS A 126 -2.31 -13.83 6.75
CA LYS A 126 -2.83 -15.20 6.67
C LYS A 126 -2.55 -15.76 5.29
N LEU A 127 -1.62 -16.71 5.23
CA LEU A 127 -1.26 -17.41 4.00
C LEU A 127 -2.38 -18.38 3.56
N PRO A 128 -2.55 -18.61 2.25
CA PRO A 128 -3.48 -19.62 1.75
C PRO A 128 -3.02 -21.01 2.20
N THR A 129 -3.96 -21.83 2.68
CA THR A 129 -3.66 -23.18 3.18
C THR A 129 -4.43 -24.26 2.43
N ARG A 130 -3.82 -25.43 2.30
CA ARG A 130 -4.41 -26.61 1.66
C ARG A 130 -4.76 -27.68 2.70
N LEU A 131 -5.74 -27.38 3.56
CA LEU A 131 -6.08 -28.25 4.70
C LEU A 131 -6.87 -29.51 4.31
N LYS A 132 -7.73 -29.43 3.28
CA LYS A 132 -8.51 -30.59 2.80
C LYS A 132 -7.62 -31.53 2.00
N LYS A 133 -7.59 -32.81 2.40
CA LYS A 133 -6.88 -33.89 1.68
C LYS A 133 -7.62 -34.38 0.44
N ASP A 134 -8.96 -34.35 0.49
CA ASP A 134 -9.82 -34.64 -0.65
C ASP A 134 -10.02 -33.36 -1.47
N SER A 135 -9.05 -33.07 -2.32
CA SER A 135 -9.04 -31.87 -3.17
C SER A 135 -8.46 -32.20 -4.55
N HIS A 136 -8.84 -31.39 -5.53
CA HIS A 136 -8.29 -31.45 -6.88
C HIS A 136 -7.89 -30.05 -7.33
N LYS A 137 -7.28 -29.91 -8.51
CA LYS A 137 -6.87 -28.60 -9.06
C LYS A 137 -8.00 -27.56 -9.01
N GLY A 138 -9.22 -27.91 -9.43
CA GLY A 138 -10.37 -26.99 -9.35
C GLY A 138 -10.80 -26.56 -7.94
N SER A 139 -10.41 -27.27 -6.86
CA SER A 139 -10.74 -26.91 -5.48
C SER A 139 -10.03 -25.62 -5.03
N TYR A 140 -8.96 -25.24 -5.73
CA TYR A 140 -8.17 -24.04 -5.46
C TYR A 140 -8.36 -22.97 -6.54
N GLY A 141 -9.49 -23.03 -7.24
CA GLY A 141 -9.88 -22.03 -8.22
C GLY A 141 -9.13 -22.08 -9.54
N HIS A 142 -9.55 -21.18 -10.41
CA HIS A 142 -8.98 -21.00 -11.74
C HIS A 142 -8.93 -19.50 -12.07
N LEU A 143 -7.73 -18.95 -12.12
CA LEU A 143 -7.51 -17.55 -12.51
C LEU A 143 -7.36 -17.46 -14.04
N ALA A 144 -8.14 -16.59 -14.68
CA ALA A 144 -7.96 -16.24 -16.08
C ALA A 144 -7.44 -14.81 -16.20
N LEU A 145 -6.28 -14.61 -16.83
CA LEU A 145 -5.66 -13.29 -16.96
C LEU A 145 -5.63 -12.87 -18.42
N ALA A 146 -6.08 -11.65 -18.73
CA ALA A 146 -5.90 -11.08 -20.05
C ALA A 146 -4.40 -10.87 -20.33
N SER A 147 -3.94 -11.34 -21.49
CA SER A 147 -2.56 -11.19 -21.94
C SER A 147 -2.54 -10.37 -23.23
N GLY A 148 -2.12 -9.11 -23.11
CA GLY A 148 -1.99 -8.21 -24.26
C GLY A 148 -0.54 -8.05 -24.73
N GLU A 149 -0.26 -6.86 -25.28
CA GLU A 149 0.97 -6.51 -26.00
C GLU A 149 2.25 -6.83 -25.23
N LYS A 150 2.25 -6.52 -23.93
CA LYS A 150 3.40 -6.74 -23.05
C LYS A 150 3.18 -8.00 -22.23
N SER A 151 3.08 -9.14 -22.93
CA SER A 151 2.81 -10.46 -22.35
C SER A 151 3.73 -10.86 -21.19
N GLY A 152 4.94 -10.29 -21.06
CA GLY A 152 5.78 -10.48 -19.89
C GLY A 152 5.08 -10.13 -18.56
N ALA A 153 4.28 -9.06 -18.53
CA ALA A 153 3.56 -8.62 -17.34
C ALA A 153 2.46 -9.62 -16.91
N SER A 154 1.68 -10.11 -17.88
CA SER A 154 0.65 -11.12 -17.63
C SER A 154 1.27 -12.47 -17.25
N ILE A 155 2.42 -12.85 -17.85
CA ILE A 155 3.17 -14.07 -17.51
C ILE A 155 3.71 -14.00 -16.07
N ILE A 156 4.31 -12.88 -15.65
CA ILE A 156 4.78 -12.68 -14.27
C ILE A 156 3.62 -12.85 -13.29
N SER A 157 2.50 -12.19 -13.56
CA SER A 157 1.27 -12.29 -12.75
C SER A 157 0.75 -13.73 -12.67
N ALA A 158 0.73 -14.44 -13.80
CA ALA A 158 0.24 -15.80 -13.90
C ALA A 158 1.14 -16.82 -13.17
N LEU A 159 2.46 -16.69 -13.31
CA LEU A 159 3.44 -17.52 -12.60
C LEU A 159 3.35 -17.30 -11.09
N CYS A 160 3.26 -16.04 -10.67
CA CYS A 160 3.04 -15.68 -9.27
C CYS A 160 1.76 -16.34 -8.74
N ALA A 161 0.64 -16.18 -9.45
CA ALA A 161 -0.64 -16.73 -9.02
C ALA A 161 -0.63 -18.26 -8.91
N LEU A 162 0.01 -18.95 -9.86
CA LEU A 162 0.16 -20.40 -9.83
C LEU A 162 0.99 -20.84 -8.61
N ARG A 163 2.11 -20.16 -8.33
CA ARG A 163 2.94 -20.45 -7.15
C ARG A 163 2.25 -20.14 -5.84
N PHE A 164 1.39 -19.12 -5.81
CA PHE A 164 0.67 -18.70 -4.60
C PHE A 164 -0.62 -19.50 -4.32
N GLY A 165 -0.82 -20.59 -5.05
CA GLY A 165 -1.80 -21.62 -4.69
C GLY A 165 -3.03 -21.68 -5.58
N SER A 166 -3.12 -20.90 -6.66
CA SER A 166 -4.16 -21.10 -7.68
C SER A 166 -4.10 -22.53 -8.22
N GLY A 167 -5.25 -23.17 -8.35
CA GLY A 167 -5.34 -24.52 -8.87
C GLY A 167 -5.05 -24.63 -10.36
N LEU A 168 -5.48 -23.62 -11.10
CA LEU A 168 -5.34 -23.47 -12.53
C LEU A 168 -5.09 -21.99 -12.86
N VAL A 169 -4.28 -21.73 -13.88
CA VAL A 169 -4.03 -20.37 -14.39
C VAL A 169 -4.02 -20.40 -15.91
N THR A 170 -4.87 -19.59 -16.53
CA THR A 170 -4.97 -19.44 -17.99
C THR A 170 -4.68 -18.01 -18.39
N LEU A 171 -3.75 -17.83 -19.31
CA LEU A 171 -3.61 -16.58 -20.07
C LEU A 171 -4.64 -16.57 -21.20
N VAL A 172 -5.37 -15.48 -21.32
CA VAL A 172 -6.38 -15.26 -22.35
C VAL A 172 -5.88 -14.17 -23.28
N GLY A 173 -5.65 -14.51 -24.55
CA GLY A 173 -5.16 -13.55 -25.53
C GLY A 173 -5.41 -14.03 -26.96
N PHE A 174 -5.14 -13.16 -27.92
CA PHE A 174 -5.42 -13.40 -29.33
C PHE A 174 -4.16 -13.71 -30.14
N GLU A 175 -3.01 -13.23 -29.68
CA GLU A 175 -1.73 -13.41 -30.36
C GLU A 175 -1.04 -14.71 -29.94
N LYS A 176 -0.09 -15.16 -30.76
CA LYS A 176 0.74 -16.32 -30.43
C LYS A 176 1.96 -15.86 -29.63
N ILE A 177 1.95 -16.13 -28.33
CA ILE A 177 3.05 -15.83 -27.43
C ILE A 177 3.75 -17.11 -26.95
N GLU A 178 5.03 -17.00 -26.62
CA GLU A 178 5.76 -18.07 -25.93
C GLU A 178 5.44 -18.01 -24.44
N ILE A 179 4.90 -19.10 -23.90
CA ILE A 179 4.51 -19.16 -22.49
C ILE A 179 5.17 -20.36 -21.80
N PRO A 180 5.49 -20.25 -20.50
CA PRO A 180 5.91 -21.39 -19.69
C PRO A 180 4.92 -22.55 -19.79
N HIS A 181 5.41 -23.78 -19.96
CA HIS A 181 4.58 -24.99 -20.09
C HIS A 181 3.65 -25.26 -18.89
N THR A 182 3.91 -24.63 -17.75
CA THR A 182 3.08 -24.71 -16.54
C THR A 182 1.79 -23.90 -16.65
N LEU A 183 1.73 -22.92 -17.55
CA LEU A 183 0.57 -22.06 -17.77
C LEU A 183 -0.28 -22.61 -18.92
N MET A 184 -1.58 -22.33 -18.86
CA MET A 184 -2.50 -22.59 -19.97
C MET A 184 -2.68 -21.32 -20.81
N TYR A 185 -3.01 -21.50 -22.09
CA TYR A 185 -3.38 -20.42 -23.00
C TYR A 185 -4.74 -20.71 -23.63
N SER A 186 -5.57 -19.69 -23.77
CA SER A 186 -6.89 -19.78 -24.41
C SER A 186 -7.20 -18.47 -25.14
N HIS A 187 -8.10 -18.52 -26.12
CA HIS A 187 -8.65 -17.32 -26.77
C HIS A 187 -9.92 -16.79 -26.08
N GLU A 188 -10.48 -17.58 -25.16
CA GLU A 188 -11.69 -17.23 -24.40
C GLU A 188 -11.48 -17.54 -22.92
N VAL A 189 -12.18 -16.79 -22.07
CA VAL A 189 -12.22 -17.05 -20.62
C VAL A 189 -12.76 -18.47 -20.38
N PRO A 190 -12.00 -19.35 -19.71
CA PRO A 190 -12.46 -20.72 -19.44
C PRO A 190 -13.76 -20.73 -18.61
N LYS A 191 -14.70 -21.60 -18.96
CA LYS A 191 -16.01 -21.71 -18.28
C LYS A 191 -15.92 -22.01 -16.78
N ASN A 192 -14.82 -22.63 -16.34
CA ASN A 192 -14.56 -22.98 -14.95
C ASN A 192 -13.64 -21.96 -14.25
N ALA A 193 -13.37 -20.80 -14.85
CA ALA A 193 -12.68 -19.71 -14.20
C ALA A 193 -13.48 -19.25 -12.96
N THR A 194 -12.78 -18.92 -11.88
CA THR A 194 -13.37 -18.41 -10.64
C THR A 194 -13.01 -16.96 -10.38
N ALA A 195 -11.93 -16.47 -10.98
CA ALA A 195 -11.53 -15.06 -10.95
C ALA A 195 -10.86 -14.63 -12.25
N LEU A 196 -10.82 -13.32 -12.46
CA LEU A 196 -10.23 -12.65 -13.60
C LEU A 196 -9.10 -11.71 -13.16
N ALA A 197 -8.10 -11.55 -14.02
CA ALA A 197 -7.15 -10.44 -13.94
C ALA A 197 -7.08 -9.69 -15.27
N LEU A 198 -7.00 -8.37 -15.21
CA LEU A 198 -7.05 -7.51 -16.39
C LEU A 198 -6.15 -6.29 -16.22
N GLY A 199 -5.43 -5.92 -17.27
CA GLY A 199 -4.75 -4.63 -17.35
C GLY A 199 -3.22 -4.66 -17.35
N MET A 200 -2.61 -5.72 -16.80
CA MET A 200 -1.16 -5.92 -16.83
C MET A 200 -0.65 -6.13 -18.26
N GLY A 201 -0.09 -5.07 -18.85
CA GLY A 201 0.52 -5.12 -20.17
C GLY A 201 -0.47 -5.29 -21.32
N LEU A 202 -1.70 -4.74 -21.21
CA LEU A 202 -2.70 -4.81 -22.28
C LEU A 202 -2.25 -4.11 -23.55
N GLY A 203 -1.62 -2.93 -23.43
CA GLY A 203 -1.28 -2.09 -24.57
C GLY A 203 -2.51 -1.76 -25.41
N VAL A 204 -2.42 -1.98 -26.72
CA VAL A 204 -3.51 -1.72 -27.68
C VAL A 204 -4.13 -2.99 -28.29
N GLU A 205 -3.77 -4.18 -27.77
CA GLU A 205 -4.19 -5.46 -28.36
C GLU A 205 -5.66 -5.80 -28.14
N PHE A 206 -6.24 -5.36 -27.03
CA PHE A 206 -7.64 -5.63 -26.73
C PHE A 206 -8.53 -4.50 -27.25
N SER A 207 -9.40 -4.83 -28.20
CA SER A 207 -10.48 -3.94 -28.62
C SER A 207 -11.52 -3.76 -27.51
N GLU A 208 -12.32 -2.69 -27.60
CA GLU A 208 -13.42 -2.45 -26.66
C GLU A 208 -14.42 -3.61 -26.63
N LEU A 209 -14.67 -4.26 -27.77
CA LEU A 209 -15.55 -5.42 -27.88
C LEU A 209 -14.98 -6.64 -27.13
N GLU A 210 -13.68 -6.87 -27.22
CA GLU A 210 -13.00 -7.99 -26.54
C GLU A 210 -12.96 -7.76 -25.04
N LEU A 211 -12.68 -6.53 -24.59
CA LEU A 211 -12.78 -6.17 -23.18
C LEU A 211 -14.22 -6.35 -22.66
N ALA A 212 -15.22 -5.93 -23.42
CA ALA A 212 -16.62 -6.11 -23.05
C ALA A 212 -16.97 -7.60 -22.89
N LYS A 213 -16.54 -8.47 -23.82
CA LYS A 213 -16.71 -9.93 -23.71
C LYS A 213 -15.97 -10.51 -22.50
N PHE A 214 -14.74 -10.06 -22.25
CA PHE A 214 -13.95 -10.50 -21.09
C PHE A 214 -14.63 -10.14 -19.76
N LEU A 215 -15.37 -9.02 -19.75
CA LEU A 215 -16.12 -8.52 -18.60
C LEU A 215 -17.57 -9.05 -18.53
N ASP A 216 -18.06 -9.78 -19.53
CA ASP A 216 -19.44 -10.30 -19.58
C ASP A 216 -19.62 -11.57 -18.71
N ASN A 217 -19.48 -11.39 -17.40
CA ASN A 217 -19.62 -12.40 -16.35
C ASN A 217 -19.65 -11.74 -14.97
N THR A 218 -19.80 -12.53 -13.91
CA THR A 218 -19.85 -12.06 -12.51
C THR A 218 -18.64 -12.51 -11.68
N LEU A 219 -17.57 -12.97 -12.33
CA LEU A 219 -16.36 -13.46 -11.64
C LEU A 219 -15.69 -12.33 -10.86
N ALA A 220 -15.06 -12.69 -9.73
CA ALA A 220 -14.20 -11.78 -8.99
C ALA A 220 -13.07 -11.28 -9.90
N LEU A 221 -12.67 -10.02 -9.76
CA LEU A 221 -11.78 -9.40 -10.73
C LEU A 221 -10.73 -8.53 -10.04
N ILE A 222 -9.47 -8.68 -10.46
CA ILE A 222 -8.42 -7.70 -10.21
C ILE A 222 -8.12 -6.91 -11.49
N ALA A 223 -8.15 -5.59 -11.39
CA ALA A 223 -7.78 -4.66 -12.44
C ALA A 223 -6.48 -3.92 -12.07
N ASP A 224 -5.54 -3.83 -12.99
CA ASP A 224 -4.27 -3.14 -12.77
C ASP A 224 -3.82 -2.35 -14.01
N ALA A 225 -2.86 -1.45 -13.86
CA ALA A 225 -2.11 -0.85 -14.96
C ALA A 225 -2.96 -0.20 -16.09
N ASP A 226 -2.82 -0.68 -17.33
CA ASP A 226 -3.29 -0.01 -18.55
C ASP A 226 -4.81 0.25 -18.54
N ILE A 227 -5.58 -0.61 -17.85
CA ILE A 227 -7.04 -0.50 -17.79
C ILE A 227 -7.51 0.82 -17.17
N PHE A 228 -6.70 1.46 -16.31
CA PHE A 228 -7.03 2.73 -15.65
C PHE A 228 -6.97 3.95 -16.57
N TYR A 229 -6.53 3.77 -17.82
CA TYR A 229 -6.56 4.79 -18.87
C TYR A 229 -7.65 4.52 -19.91
N MET A 230 -8.37 3.41 -19.79
CA MET A 230 -9.36 2.96 -20.77
C MET A 230 -10.80 3.19 -20.28
N PRO A 231 -11.76 3.53 -21.16
CA PRO A 231 -13.17 3.68 -20.79
C PRO A 231 -13.79 2.45 -20.12
N ALA A 232 -13.29 1.24 -20.45
CA ALA A 232 -13.74 -0.03 -19.90
C ALA A 232 -13.65 -0.10 -18.37
N VAL A 233 -12.79 0.70 -17.73
CA VAL A 233 -12.71 0.77 -16.26
C VAL A 233 -14.04 1.17 -15.62
N LEU A 234 -14.87 1.96 -16.32
CA LEU A 234 -16.17 2.37 -15.81
C LEU A 234 -17.14 1.19 -15.64
N GLU A 235 -17.02 0.15 -16.49
CA GLU A 235 -17.80 -1.08 -16.32
C GLU A 235 -17.23 -1.94 -15.18
N ILE A 236 -15.91 -1.97 -15.01
CA ILE A 236 -15.25 -2.66 -13.90
C ILE A 236 -15.73 -2.10 -12.56
N LEU A 237 -15.81 -0.77 -12.42
CA LEU A 237 -16.20 -0.11 -11.17
C LEU A 237 -17.66 -0.33 -10.77
N LYS A 238 -18.52 -0.85 -11.67
CA LYS A 238 -19.92 -1.20 -11.37
C LYS A 238 -20.07 -2.63 -10.85
N ARG A 239 -19.03 -3.45 -10.92
CA ARG A 239 -19.09 -4.87 -10.54
C ARG A 239 -18.95 -5.04 -9.03
N GLU A 240 -19.34 -6.22 -8.57
CA GLU A 240 -19.06 -6.72 -7.23
C GLU A 240 -17.73 -7.48 -7.20
N ASN A 241 -17.12 -7.60 -6.00
CA ASN A 241 -15.87 -8.35 -5.78
C ASN A 241 -14.73 -7.94 -6.72
N VAL A 242 -14.53 -6.62 -6.84
CA VAL A 242 -13.45 -6.03 -7.63
C VAL A 242 -12.34 -5.51 -6.72
N VAL A 243 -11.11 -5.78 -7.12
CA VAL A 243 -9.92 -5.12 -6.62
C VAL A 243 -9.33 -4.27 -7.74
N ILE A 244 -8.96 -3.03 -7.43
CA ILE A 244 -8.17 -2.18 -8.31
C ILE A 244 -6.85 -1.84 -7.62
N THR A 245 -5.74 -1.87 -8.36
CA THR A 245 -4.39 -1.68 -7.78
C THR A 245 -3.60 -0.51 -8.39
N PRO A 246 -4.16 0.70 -8.55
CA PRO A 246 -3.48 1.78 -9.24
C PRO A 246 -2.23 2.28 -8.49
N HIS A 247 -1.18 2.63 -9.23
CA HIS A 247 -0.14 3.54 -8.74
C HIS A 247 -0.60 5.01 -8.82
N PRO A 248 0.08 5.99 -8.21
CA PRO A 248 -0.40 7.38 -8.13
C PRO A 248 -0.81 7.99 -9.48
N LYS A 249 -0.02 7.82 -10.55
CA LYS A 249 -0.36 8.33 -11.89
C LYS A 249 -1.56 7.62 -12.56
N GLU A 250 -1.78 6.33 -12.29
CA GLU A 250 -2.96 5.61 -12.75
C GLU A 250 -4.19 6.08 -11.96
N PHE A 251 -4.03 6.35 -10.67
CA PHE A 251 -5.11 6.82 -9.83
C PHE A 251 -5.56 8.23 -10.21
N THR A 252 -4.65 9.15 -10.56
CA THR A 252 -5.07 10.47 -11.09
C THR A 252 -5.84 10.35 -12.41
N SER A 253 -5.43 9.44 -13.31
CA SER A 253 -6.21 9.12 -14.52
C SER A 253 -7.60 8.59 -14.16
N LEU A 254 -7.68 7.68 -13.20
CA LEU A 254 -8.94 7.10 -12.74
C LEU A 254 -9.87 8.14 -12.11
N LEU A 255 -9.34 9.03 -11.26
CA LEU A 255 -10.08 10.15 -10.66
C LEU A 255 -10.66 11.06 -11.75
N LYS A 256 -9.90 11.32 -12.82
CA LYS A 256 -10.33 12.13 -13.96
C LYS A 256 -11.43 11.44 -14.77
N ILE A 257 -11.23 10.18 -15.17
CA ILE A 257 -12.20 9.41 -15.96
C ILE A 257 -13.52 9.24 -15.20
N THR A 258 -13.44 9.03 -13.88
CA THR A 258 -14.62 8.91 -13.02
C THR A 258 -15.23 10.25 -12.63
N LYS A 259 -14.66 11.38 -13.08
CA LYS A 259 -15.11 12.75 -12.76
C LYS A 259 -15.15 13.02 -11.25
N ILE A 260 -14.21 12.46 -10.48
CA ILE A 260 -14.02 12.78 -9.06
C ILE A 260 -13.17 14.04 -8.93
N ALA A 261 -12.02 14.08 -9.61
CA ALA A 261 -11.06 15.18 -9.55
C ALA A 261 -10.13 15.16 -10.78
N ASP A 262 -9.57 16.31 -11.16
CA ASP A 262 -8.52 16.44 -12.18
C ASP A 262 -7.31 17.12 -11.54
N ILE A 263 -6.42 16.31 -10.99
CA ILE A 263 -5.33 16.74 -10.08
C ILE A 263 -3.98 16.19 -10.56
N SER A 264 -2.91 16.85 -10.13
CA SER A 264 -1.55 16.34 -10.35
C SER A 264 -1.21 15.18 -9.41
N VAL A 265 -0.15 14.44 -9.74
CA VAL A 265 0.38 13.40 -8.84
C VAL A 265 0.89 14.02 -7.53
N ASP A 266 1.50 15.21 -7.57
CA ASP A 266 2.02 15.86 -6.36
C ASP A 266 0.90 16.26 -5.39
N GLU A 267 -0.23 16.75 -5.91
CA GLU A 267 -1.41 17.04 -5.09
C GLU A 267 -1.98 15.74 -4.51
N LEU A 268 -2.10 14.70 -5.33
CA LEU A 268 -2.53 13.39 -4.85
C LEU A 268 -1.62 12.88 -3.72
N GLN A 269 -0.30 13.01 -3.83
CA GLN A 269 0.66 12.51 -2.82
C GLN A 269 0.49 13.19 -1.46
N LYS A 270 0.13 14.48 -1.43
CA LYS A 270 -0.15 15.22 -0.20
C LYS A 270 -1.50 14.88 0.41
N GLU A 271 -2.48 14.53 -0.42
CA GLU A 271 -3.87 14.29 -0.01
C GLU A 271 -4.34 12.84 -0.27
N ARG A 272 -3.42 11.86 -0.28
CA ARG A 272 -3.71 10.46 -0.67
C ARG A 272 -4.88 9.86 0.11
N PHE A 273 -4.90 10.09 1.42
CA PHE A 273 -5.97 9.59 2.29
C PHE A 273 -7.34 10.18 1.92
N LYS A 274 -7.42 11.49 1.66
CA LYS A 274 -8.65 12.17 1.23
C LYS A 274 -9.17 11.62 -0.09
N TYR A 275 -8.31 11.50 -1.10
CA TYR A 275 -8.74 11.00 -2.40
C TYR A 275 -9.10 9.49 -2.37
N ALA A 276 -8.42 8.69 -1.54
CA ALA A 276 -8.82 7.30 -1.30
C ALA A 276 -10.20 7.21 -0.63
N GLU A 277 -10.48 8.05 0.38
CA GLU A 277 -11.79 8.13 1.06
C GLU A 277 -12.90 8.52 0.09
N ILE A 278 -12.70 9.60 -0.70
CA ILE A 278 -13.68 10.06 -1.69
C ILE A 278 -13.96 8.98 -2.74
N PHE A 279 -12.92 8.29 -3.21
CA PHE A 279 -13.06 7.22 -4.20
C PHE A 279 -13.87 6.05 -3.64
N CYS A 280 -13.52 5.56 -2.44
CA CYS A 280 -14.19 4.41 -1.82
C CYS A 280 -15.63 4.73 -1.44
N ALA A 281 -15.94 5.98 -1.06
CA ALA A 281 -17.31 6.41 -0.83
C ALA A 281 -18.17 6.41 -2.11
N LYS A 282 -17.57 6.76 -3.26
CA LYS A 282 -18.26 6.74 -4.56
C LYS A 282 -18.45 5.33 -5.12
N PHE A 283 -17.50 4.42 -4.85
CA PHE A 283 -17.50 3.04 -5.32
C PHE A 283 -17.39 2.05 -4.14
N PRO A 284 -18.44 1.94 -3.29
CA PRO A 284 -18.37 1.20 -2.02
C PRO A 284 -18.14 -0.32 -2.18
N ASN A 285 -18.42 -0.87 -3.36
CA ASN A 285 -18.26 -2.30 -3.66
C ASN A 285 -16.87 -2.66 -4.18
N VAL A 286 -16.06 -1.65 -4.52
CA VAL A 286 -14.70 -1.81 -5.03
C VAL A 286 -13.69 -1.74 -3.89
N VAL A 287 -12.69 -2.62 -3.92
CA VAL A 287 -11.51 -2.52 -3.07
C VAL A 287 -10.42 -1.78 -3.82
N LEU A 288 -10.02 -0.63 -3.29
CA LEU A 288 -8.88 0.15 -3.77
C LEU A 288 -7.62 -0.32 -3.05
N LEU A 289 -6.55 -0.64 -3.78
CA LEU A 289 -5.18 -0.68 -3.31
C LEU A 289 -4.40 0.40 -4.03
N LEU A 290 -4.18 1.54 -3.38
CA LEU A 290 -3.36 2.63 -3.90
C LEU A 290 -1.89 2.36 -3.56
N LYS A 291 -1.10 2.01 -4.58
CA LYS A 291 0.33 1.70 -4.43
C LYS A 291 1.11 2.94 -3.98
N GLY A 292 2.16 2.73 -3.20
CA GLY A 292 3.01 3.78 -2.64
C GLY A 292 4.04 3.18 -1.69
N ALA A 293 4.85 4.03 -1.07
CA ALA A 293 5.78 3.59 -0.03
C ALA A 293 5.00 3.04 1.17
N ASN A 294 3.90 3.68 1.53
CA ASN A 294 2.85 3.16 2.39
C ASN A 294 1.62 2.87 1.52
N VAL A 295 1.26 1.59 1.41
CA VAL A 295 0.12 1.18 0.57
C VAL A 295 -1.17 1.46 1.33
N ILE A 296 -2.12 2.11 0.66
CA ILE A 296 -3.46 2.36 1.21
C ILE A 296 -4.42 1.34 0.60
N ILE A 297 -5.13 0.61 1.45
CA ILE A 297 -6.19 -0.31 1.05
C ILE A 297 -7.51 0.23 1.59
N GLY A 298 -8.53 0.41 0.74
CA GLY A 298 -9.82 0.97 1.14
C GLY A 298 -10.99 0.20 0.52
N LYS A 299 -12.04 0.01 1.31
CA LYS A 299 -13.34 -0.48 0.83
C LYS A 299 -14.45 0.21 1.62
N ASN A 300 -15.34 0.92 0.93
CA ASN A 300 -16.40 1.71 1.57
C ASN A 300 -15.80 2.68 2.62
N SER A 301 -16.08 2.46 3.91
CA SER A 301 -15.59 3.27 5.03
C SER A 301 -14.50 2.58 5.85
N ASN A 302 -13.96 1.45 5.40
CA ASN A 302 -12.90 0.72 6.10
C ASN A 302 -11.58 0.81 5.33
N PHE A 303 -10.54 1.26 6.00
CA PHE A 303 -9.24 1.56 5.42
C PHE A 303 -8.11 0.93 6.22
N PHE A 304 -7.07 0.55 5.51
CA PHE A 304 -5.88 -0.10 6.02
C PHE A 304 -4.65 0.55 5.41
N ILE A 305 -3.61 0.71 6.22
CA ILE A 305 -2.30 1.15 5.77
C ILE A 305 -1.34 -0.02 5.94
N ASN A 306 -0.66 -0.42 4.87
CA ASN A 306 0.51 -1.31 4.97
C ASN A 306 1.78 -0.44 4.96
N PRO A 307 2.45 -0.26 6.12
CA PRO A 307 3.60 0.63 6.24
C PRO A 307 4.92 -0.01 5.78
N HIS A 308 4.91 -1.31 5.46
CA HIS A 308 6.14 -2.08 5.28
C HIS A 308 6.70 -2.05 3.85
N GLY A 309 6.09 -1.28 2.93
CA GLY A 309 6.60 -1.10 1.57
C GLY A 309 8.03 -0.54 1.56
N SER A 310 8.87 -1.05 0.64
CA SER A 310 10.29 -0.69 0.53
C SER A 310 10.66 -0.24 -0.89
N ALA A 311 11.74 0.55 -0.99
CA ALA A 311 12.28 1.00 -2.28
C ALA A 311 12.72 -0.16 -3.20
N ALA A 312 13.03 -1.34 -2.62
CA ALA A 312 13.36 -2.54 -3.39
C ALA A 312 12.23 -2.96 -4.36
N LEU A 313 10.97 -2.69 -4.00
CA LEU A 313 9.79 -2.97 -4.83
C LEU A 313 9.59 -1.97 -5.98
N ALA A 314 10.39 -0.91 -6.07
CA ALA A 314 10.32 0.09 -7.13
C ALA A 314 10.96 -0.39 -8.44
N LYS A 315 10.54 -1.57 -8.92
CA LYS A 315 10.95 -2.14 -10.21
C LYS A 315 9.76 -2.57 -11.05
N GLY A 316 9.90 -2.41 -12.37
CA GLY A 316 8.95 -2.95 -13.34
C GLY A 316 8.73 -4.45 -13.11
N GLY A 317 7.47 -4.89 -13.13
CA GLY A 317 7.07 -6.26 -12.83
C GLY A 317 6.71 -6.53 -11.37
N SER A 318 7.13 -5.71 -10.40
CA SER A 318 6.75 -5.93 -8.99
C SER A 318 5.24 -5.77 -8.77
N GLY A 319 4.62 -4.81 -9.47
CA GLY A 319 3.17 -4.65 -9.49
C GLY A 319 2.44 -5.86 -10.07
N ASP A 320 3.02 -6.51 -11.07
CA ASP A 320 2.46 -7.72 -11.69
C ASP A 320 2.50 -8.91 -10.72
N VAL A 321 3.57 -9.02 -9.92
CA VAL A 321 3.64 -10.00 -8.82
C VAL A 321 2.52 -9.76 -7.82
N LEU A 322 2.31 -8.52 -7.36
CA LEU A 322 1.21 -8.16 -6.47
C LEU A 322 -0.14 -8.56 -7.06
N SER A 323 -0.38 -8.26 -8.34
CA SER A 323 -1.62 -8.59 -9.02
C SER A 323 -1.83 -10.11 -9.15
N GLY A 324 -0.74 -10.87 -9.34
CA GLY A 324 -0.76 -12.34 -9.25
C GLY A 324 -1.13 -12.89 -7.87
N LEU A 325 -0.57 -12.30 -6.80
CA LEU A 325 -0.88 -12.71 -5.41
C LEU A 325 -2.36 -12.49 -5.09
N VAL A 326 -2.87 -11.28 -5.37
CA VAL A 326 -4.28 -10.95 -5.13
C VAL A 326 -5.21 -11.77 -6.02
N GLY A 327 -4.90 -11.87 -7.31
CA GLY A 327 -5.67 -12.69 -8.26
C GLY A 327 -5.74 -14.16 -7.85
N SER A 328 -4.66 -14.69 -7.27
CA SER A 328 -4.66 -16.06 -6.74
C SER A 328 -5.61 -16.25 -5.57
N LEU A 329 -5.61 -15.33 -4.60
CA LEU A 329 -6.51 -15.40 -3.46
C LEU A 329 -7.98 -15.23 -3.89
N LEU A 330 -8.26 -14.32 -4.82
CA LEU A 330 -9.58 -14.18 -5.43
C LEU A 330 -10.03 -15.50 -6.08
N ALA A 331 -9.17 -16.13 -6.88
CA ALA A 331 -9.49 -17.40 -7.52
C ALA A 331 -9.79 -18.51 -6.50
N GLN A 332 -9.05 -18.52 -5.38
CA GLN A 332 -9.24 -19.44 -4.25
C GLN A 332 -10.50 -19.13 -3.41
N GLY A 333 -11.25 -18.07 -3.73
CA GLY A 333 -12.54 -17.74 -3.10
C GLY A 333 -12.43 -16.80 -1.89
N TYR A 334 -11.29 -16.15 -1.68
CA TYR A 334 -11.16 -15.10 -0.67
C TYR A 334 -12.01 -13.88 -1.06
N SER A 335 -12.48 -13.13 -0.06
CA SER A 335 -13.13 -11.85 -0.32
C SER A 335 -12.14 -10.88 -0.97
N ALA A 336 -12.65 -9.91 -1.75
CA ALA A 336 -11.79 -8.92 -2.38
C ALA A 336 -10.91 -8.16 -1.38
N LEU A 337 -11.44 -7.87 -0.19
CA LEU A 337 -10.69 -7.16 0.85
C LEU A 337 -9.59 -8.04 1.44
N ASP A 338 -9.91 -9.29 1.83
CA ASP A 338 -8.93 -10.22 2.39
C ASP A 338 -7.83 -10.57 1.38
N ALA A 339 -8.21 -10.80 0.12
CA ALA A 339 -7.28 -11.04 -0.97
C ALA A 339 -6.29 -9.88 -1.13
N THR A 340 -6.78 -8.64 -1.00
CA THR A 340 -5.97 -7.43 -1.13
C THR A 340 -5.04 -7.22 0.06
N ILE A 341 -5.54 -7.38 1.29
CA ILE A 341 -4.74 -7.24 2.52
C ILE A 341 -3.63 -8.29 2.54
N HIS A 342 -3.98 -9.57 2.38
CA HIS A 342 -2.99 -10.65 2.47
C HIS A 342 -2.08 -10.68 1.24
N GLY A 343 -2.55 -10.30 0.05
CA GLY A 343 -1.70 -10.12 -1.12
C GLY A 343 -0.67 -9.00 -0.92
N SER A 344 -1.08 -7.87 -0.36
CA SER A 344 -0.19 -6.74 -0.04
C SER A 344 0.86 -7.11 1.02
N LEU A 345 0.45 -7.74 2.12
CA LEU A 345 1.36 -8.18 3.18
C LEU A 345 2.33 -9.26 2.68
N THR A 346 1.84 -10.21 1.88
CA THR A 346 2.70 -11.22 1.26
C THR A 346 3.74 -10.58 0.36
N HIS A 347 3.34 -9.64 -0.50
CA HIS A 347 4.25 -8.97 -1.42
C HIS A 347 5.44 -8.31 -0.69
N VAL A 348 5.15 -7.65 0.44
CA VAL A 348 6.20 -7.10 1.29
C VAL A 348 7.03 -8.18 1.96
N LYS A 349 6.40 -9.23 2.51
CA LYS A 349 7.11 -10.34 3.16
C LYS A 349 8.13 -11.00 2.22
N LEU A 350 7.77 -11.15 0.94
CA LEU A 350 8.66 -11.66 -0.10
C LEU A 350 9.89 -10.75 -0.29
N ALA A 351 9.68 -9.43 -0.38
CA ALA A 351 10.77 -8.48 -0.51
C ALA A 351 11.69 -8.48 0.72
N LEU A 352 11.13 -8.63 1.93
CA LEU A 352 11.90 -8.71 3.18
C LEU A 352 12.71 -10.01 3.31
N ASN A 353 12.25 -11.11 2.69
CA ASN A 353 12.99 -12.38 2.68
C ASN A 353 14.16 -12.39 1.68
N TYR A 354 14.19 -11.44 0.75
CA TYR A 354 15.28 -11.31 -0.22
C TYR A 354 16.58 -10.92 0.47
N LYS A 355 17.64 -11.69 0.23
CA LYS A 355 18.95 -11.53 0.88
C LYS A 355 19.96 -10.71 0.06
N GLY A 356 19.63 -10.36 -1.17
CA GLY A 356 20.46 -9.50 -2.00
C GLY A 356 20.32 -8.03 -1.61
N ASN A 357 21.06 -7.16 -2.29
CA ASN A 357 20.91 -5.72 -2.11
C ASN A 357 19.54 -5.27 -2.65
N ASP A 358 18.94 -4.25 -2.04
CA ASP A 358 17.63 -3.71 -2.41
C ASP A 358 17.50 -3.38 -3.91
N PHE A 359 18.53 -2.79 -4.51
CA PHE A 359 18.58 -2.43 -5.93
C PHE A 359 18.63 -3.64 -6.88
N SER A 360 18.86 -4.86 -6.37
CA SER A 360 19.03 -6.07 -7.18
C SER A 360 17.77 -6.95 -7.25
N LEU A 361 16.77 -6.72 -6.39
CA LEU A 361 15.51 -7.48 -6.37
C LEU A 361 14.83 -7.48 -7.75
N THR A 362 14.35 -8.64 -8.21
CA THR A 362 13.58 -8.79 -9.46
C THR A 362 12.21 -9.45 -9.21
N PRO A 363 11.27 -9.38 -10.18
CA PRO A 363 10.01 -10.12 -10.10
C PRO A 363 10.21 -11.64 -9.94
N ASP A 364 11.20 -12.22 -10.61
CA ASP A 364 11.54 -13.63 -10.48
C ASP A 364 12.02 -13.99 -9.07
N ASP A 365 12.81 -13.12 -8.43
CA ASP A 365 13.24 -13.29 -7.04
C ASP A 365 12.03 -13.34 -6.10
N LEU A 366 11.09 -12.40 -6.24
CA LEU A 366 9.85 -12.38 -5.45
C LEU A 366 9.05 -13.67 -5.64
N ILE A 367 8.87 -14.12 -6.89
CA ILE A 367 8.14 -15.35 -7.21
C ILE A 367 8.84 -16.58 -6.59
N ASN A 368 10.17 -16.61 -6.57
CA ASN A 368 10.94 -17.69 -5.97
C ASN A 368 10.79 -17.71 -4.44
N GLU A 369 10.75 -16.55 -3.79
CA GLU A 369 10.56 -16.43 -2.33
C GLU A 369 9.20 -16.97 -1.86
N ILE A 370 8.17 -17.07 -2.73
CA ILE A 370 6.85 -17.65 -2.38
C ILE A 370 6.99 -19.07 -1.82
N SER A 371 7.95 -19.84 -2.33
CA SER A 371 8.19 -21.22 -1.89
C SER A 371 8.74 -21.37 -0.48
N LYS A 372 9.13 -20.25 0.15
CA LYS A 372 9.78 -20.20 1.47
C LYS A 372 8.91 -19.53 2.54
N LEU A 373 7.68 -19.15 2.21
CA LEU A 373 6.73 -18.51 3.11
C LEU A 373 6.20 -19.45 4.19
#